data_AF-X1MWV5-F1
#
_entry.id   AF-X1MWV5-F1
#
_cell.length_a   1.000
_cell.length_b   1.000
_cell.length_c   1.000
_cell.angle_alpha   90.00
_cell.angle_beta   90.00
_cell.angle_gamma   90.00
#
_symmetry.space_group_name_H-M   'P 1'
#
loop_
_entity.id
_entity.type
_entity.pdbx_description
1 polymer ?
#
loop_
_entity_poly.entity_id
_entity_poly.type
_entity_poly.pdbx_seq_one_letter_code
_entity_poly.pdbx_strand_id
1 'polypeptide(L)'
;AETRQWAKWLASRLESSATSSAIGELGEMEETLYRDELLELLEKGVAYHNRDLSREERNLVETYLKKGKIKVICATNILAMGISLPFKNVIISLDKIHNDEEDDRYIYRTSLTFADIENMSGRAGILNIGKDGSSIQNGQEFGRVIFLAHSLLFETIYQKIYFNFSKNNNHYHKTVINHLMKKEKDLLTFLLRLLVNRKYEYSSNKIKQYLKEISATSAGHQSKLEEENNFFRLLEVRF
;
A
#
# COMPACT_ATOMS: atom_id res chain seq x y z
N ALA A 1 -0.98 15.74 2.40
CA ALA A 1 -0.50 14.62 1.55
C ALA A 1 -1.61 13.63 1.17
N GLU A 2 -1.37 12.69 0.24
CA GLU A 2 -2.34 11.64 -0.15
C GLU A 2 -2.74 10.72 1.02
N THR A 3 -1.80 10.39 1.91
CA THR A 3 -2.08 9.60 3.13
C THR A 3 -3.19 10.23 3.98
N ARG A 4 -3.26 11.56 4.01
CA ARG A 4 -4.28 12.34 4.71
C ARG A 4 -5.65 12.20 4.04
N GLN A 5 -5.69 12.28 2.71
CA GLN A 5 -6.90 12.11 1.92
C GLN A 5 -7.46 10.68 2.07
N TRP A 6 -6.60 9.66 2.02
CA TRP A 6 -6.99 8.28 2.29
C TRP A 6 -7.53 8.08 3.71
N ALA A 7 -6.88 8.67 4.72
CA ALA A 7 -7.34 8.58 6.09
C ALA A 7 -8.75 9.20 6.25
N LYS A 8 -8.99 10.39 5.69
CA LYS A 8 -10.31 11.02 5.68
C LYS A 8 -11.35 10.18 4.97
N TRP A 9 -11.02 9.68 3.78
CA TRP A 9 -11.92 8.86 3.00
C TRP A 9 -12.30 7.58 3.76
N LEU A 10 -11.33 6.90 4.36
CA LEU A 10 -11.59 5.71 5.19
C LEU A 10 -12.41 6.05 6.44
N ALA A 11 -12.09 7.13 7.14
CA ALA A 11 -12.85 7.58 8.31
C ALA A 11 -14.32 7.90 7.97
N SER A 12 -14.60 8.40 6.76
CA SER A 12 -15.96 8.66 6.29
C SER A 12 -16.76 7.38 5.98
N ARG A 13 -16.08 6.24 5.80
CA ARG A 13 -16.68 4.96 5.39
C ARG A 13 -16.71 3.92 6.50
N LEU A 14 -15.87 4.06 7.51
CA LEU A 14 -15.71 3.08 8.59
C LEU A 14 -16.56 3.46 9.80
N GLU A 15 -17.40 2.53 10.24
CA GLU A 15 -17.99 2.57 11.57
C GLU A 15 -16.99 2.00 12.57
N SER A 16 -16.42 2.86 13.42
CA SER A 16 -15.34 2.48 14.31
C SER A 16 -15.41 3.26 15.62
N SER A 17 -14.91 2.65 16.69
CA SER A 17 -14.97 3.21 18.03
C SER A 17 -13.88 4.26 18.26
N ALA A 18 -14.28 5.35 18.91
CA ALA A 18 -13.40 6.47 19.24
C ALA A 18 -12.28 6.07 20.20
N THR A 19 -11.11 6.68 20.01
CA THR A 19 -9.99 6.55 20.94
C THR A 19 -9.99 7.68 21.96
N SER A 20 -10.84 7.58 22.99
CA SER A 20 -11.02 8.64 23.99
C SER A 20 -9.72 9.11 24.67
N SER A 21 -8.80 8.18 24.96
CA SER A 21 -7.50 8.53 25.57
C SER A 21 -6.56 9.29 24.63
N ALA A 22 -6.54 8.94 23.34
CA ALA A 22 -5.67 9.63 22.36
C ALA A 22 -6.19 11.03 22.04
N ILE A 23 -7.52 11.18 21.97
CA ILE A 23 -8.19 12.46 21.76
C ILE A 23 -7.87 13.41 22.93
N GLY A 24 -7.98 12.94 24.17
CA GLY A 24 -7.63 13.74 25.34
C GLY A 24 -6.16 14.16 25.35
N GLU A 25 -5.24 13.22 25.12
CA GLU A 25 -3.80 13.53 25.10
C GLU A 25 -3.43 14.50 23.96
N LEU A 26 -4.03 14.35 22.78
CA LEU A 26 -3.81 15.25 21.65
C LEU A 26 -4.43 16.64 21.88
N GLY A 27 -5.56 16.73 22.57
CA GLY A 27 -6.21 18.00 22.89
C GLY A 27 -5.37 18.91 23.81
N GLU A 28 -4.52 18.31 24.64
CA GLU A 28 -3.59 19.03 25.52
C GLU A 28 -2.26 19.41 24.81
N MET A 29 -2.01 18.92 23.59
CA MET A 29 -0.83 19.29 22.81
C MET A 29 -0.96 20.68 22.18
N GLU A 30 0.19 21.27 21.83
CA GLU A 30 0.24 22.54 21.09
C GLU A 30 -0.58 22.47 19.80
N GLU A 31 -1.26 23.56 19.46
CA GLU A 31 -2.01 23.67 18.22
C GLU A 31 -1.08 23.59 17.01
N THR A 32 -1.37 22.65 16.12
CA THR A 32 -0.71 22.53 14.83
C THR A 32 -1.74 22.69 13.72
N LEU A 33 -1.26 22.93 12.49
CA LEU A 33 -2.12 23.05 11.30
C LEU A 33 -3.04 21.83 11.09
N TYR A 34 -2.67 20.66 11.61
CA TYR A 34 -3.36 19.40 11.34
C TYR A 34 -3.90 18.70 12.59
N ARG A 35 -3.80 19.33 13.76
CA ARG A 35 -4.24 18.75 15.04
C ARG A 35 -5.73 18.42 15.04
N ASP A 36 -6.57 19.36 14.64
CA ASP A 36 -8.04 19.19 14.63
C ASP A 36 -8.47 18.10 13.66
N GLU A 37 -7.79 18.03 12.51
CA GLU A 37 -8.02 16.97 11.53
C GLU A 37 -7.63 15.60 12.09
N LEU A 38 -6.53 15.51 12.83
CA LEU A 38 -6.13 14.27 13.50
C LEU A 38 -7.12 13.89 14.62
N LEU A 39 -7.66 14.86 15.37
CA LEU A 39 -8.71 14.62 16.37
C LEU A 39 -9.95 13.97 15.72
N GLU A 40 -10.46 14.53 14.64
CA GLU A 40 -11.61 13.99 13.89
C GLU A 40 -11.36 12.54 13.41
N LEU A 41 -10.14 12.25 12.94
CA LEU A 41 -9.78 10.90 12.50
C LEU A 41 -9.71 9.90 13.67
N LEU A 42 -9.16 10.33 14.82
CA LEU A 42 -9.02 9.49 16.01
C LEU A 42 -10.39 9.11 16.63
N GLU A 43 -11.43 9.92 16.43
CA GLU A 43 -12.81 9.57 16.77
C GLU A 43 -13.34 8.37 15.98
N LYS A 44 -12.77 8.12 14.80
CA LYS A 44 -13.07 6.95 13.96
C LYS A 44 -12.02 5.85 14.12
N GLY A 45 -11.07 5.99 15.05
CA GLY A 45 -9.96 5.04 15.18
C GLY A 45 -9.09 4.95 13.92
N VAL A 46 -9.07 6.01 13.11
CA VAL A 46 -8.23 6.16 11.93
C VAL A 46 -7.14 7.20 12.24
N ALA A 47 -5.96 7.04 11.65
CA ALA A 47 -4.94 8.08 11.67
C ALA A 47 -4.13 8.06 10.36
N TYR A 48 -3.25 9.04 10.20
CA TYR A 48 -2.18 8.99 9.21
C TYR A 48 -0.81 9.22 9.85
N HIS A 49 0.25 8.83 9.15
CA HIS A 49 1.63 9.06 9.61
C HIS A 49 2.51 9.47 8.43
N ASN A 50 2.90 10.74 8.44
CA ASN A 50 3.73 11.38 7.42
C ASN A 50 4.41 12.62 8.04
N ARG A 51 5.05 13.43 7.19
CA ARG A 51 5.74 14.66 7.60
C ARG A 51 4.80 15.84 7.90
N ASP A 52 3.51 15.73 7.59
CA ASP A 52 2.53 16.78 7.91
C ASP A 52 2.35 16.87 9.44
N LEU A 53 2.49 15.75 10.16
CA LEU A 53 2.39 15.70 11.63
C LEU A 53 3.69 16.12 12.34
N SER A 54 3.53 16.81 13.46
CA SER A 54 4.60 17.11 14.40
C SER A 54 5.26 15.83 14.92
N ARG A 55 6.40 15.98 15.60
CA ARG A 55 7.07 14.83 16.22
C ARG A 55 6.23 14.28 17.38
N GLU A 56 5.63 15.14 18.21
CA GLU A 56 4.74 14.70 19.30
C GLU A 56 3.52 13.96 18.75
N GLU A 57 2.87 14.50 17.72
CA GLU A 57 1.69 13.90 17.10
C GLU A 57 2.00 12.51 16.51
N ARG A 58 3.14 12.37 15.82
CA ARG A 58 3.60 11.05 15.33
C ARG A 58 3.83 10.07 16.47
N ASN A 59 4.49 10.49 17.54
CA ASN A 59 4.73 9.64 18.71
C ASN A 59 3.41 9.18 19.37
N LEU A 60 2.42 10.07 19.45
CA LEU A 60 1.08 9.76 19.95
C LEU A 60 0.41 8.71 19.06
N VAL A 61 0.37 8.94 17.75
CA VAL A 61 -0.19 7.99 16.78
C VAL A 61 0.47 6.62 16.92
N GLU A 62 1.80 6.56 16.96
CA GLU A 62 2.54 5.30 17.14
C GLU A 62 2.21 4.59 18.46
N THR A 63 2.06 5.36 19.55
CA THR A 63 1.73 4.83 20.87
C THR A 63 0.34 4.22 20.89
N TYR A 64 -0.67 4.90 20.36
CA TYR A 64 -2.04 4.41 20.34
C TYR A 64 -2.28 3.34 19.28
N LEU A 65 -1.47 3.31 18.23
CA LEU A 65 -1.42 2.20 17.29
C LEU A 65 -0.88 0.93 17.95
N LYS A 66 0.24 1.03 18.70
CA LYS A 66 0.79 -0.09 19.51
C LYS A 66 -0.21 -0.61 20.55
N LYS A 67 -1.00 0.28 21.16
CA LYS A 67 -2.06 -0.08 22.11
C LYS A 67 -3.30 -0.69 21.43
N GLY A 68 -3.32 -0.80 20.10
CA GLY A 68 -4.45 -1.35 19.34
C GLY A 68 -5.71 -0.48 19.37
N LYS A 69 -5.57 0.81 19.70
CA LYS A 69 -6.67 1.77 19.76
C LYS A 69 -6.94 2.41 18.40
N ILE A 70 -5.89 2.72 17.66
CA ILE A 70 -5.99 3.07 16.23
C ILE A 70 -6.09 1.76 15.45
N LYS A 71 -7.15 1.61 14.64
CA LYS A 71 -7.44 0.40 13.86
C LYS A 71 -6.91 0.49 12.44
N VAL A 72 -6.86 1.69 11.88
CA VAL A 72 -6.44 1.95 10.51
C VAL A 72 -5.44 3.10 10.50
N ILE A 73 -4.33 2.92 9.80
CA ILE A 73 -3.32 3.96 9.61
C ILE A 73 -2.95 4.08 8.13
N CYS A 74 -2.96 5.31 7.62
CA CYS A 74 -2.47 5.63 6.28
C CYS A 74 -1.08 6.24 6.38
N ALA A 75 -0.08 5.64 5.76
CA ALA A 75 1.30 6.09 5.94
C ALA A 75 2.13 6.01 4.67
N THR A 76 3.21 6.79 4.65
CA THR A 76 4.24 6.67 3.61
C THR A 76 5.12 5.45 3.88
N ASN A 77 5.83 4.95 2.86
CA ASN A 77 6.72 3.79 3.00
C ASN A 77 7.80 3.95 4.09
N ILE A 78 8.13 5.18 4.48
CA ILE A 78 9.08 5.47 5.57
C ILE A 78 8.59 4.86 6.89
N LEU A 79 7.27 4.80 7.14
CA LEU A 79 6.73 4.13 8.32
C LEU A 79 7.10 2.64 8.36
N ALA A 80 7.04 1.98 7.20
CA ALA A 80 7.38 0.57 7.07
C ALA A 80 8.87 0.29 7.31
N MET A 81 9.74 1.30 7.24
CA MET A 81 11.18 1.16 7.53
C MET A 81 11.52 1.43 9.01
N GLY A 82 10.80 2.35 9.67
CA GLY A 82 11.19 2.87 10.99
C GLY A 82 10.53 2.21 12.21
N ILE A 83 9.44 1.44 12.03
CA ILE A 83 8.64 0.95 13.16
C ILE A 83 8.36 -0.54 13.04
N SER A 84 8.69 -1.29 14.10
CA SER A 84 8.33 -2.70 14.25
C SER A 84 6.89 -2.86 14.75
N LEU A 85 5.93 -2.51 13.91
CA LEU A 85 4.50 -2.73 14.18
C LEU A 85 3.94 -3.77 13.20
N PRO A 86 3.56 -4.97 13.69
CA PRO A 86 2.84 -5.93 12.86
C PRO A 86 1.38 -5.47 12.67
N PHE A 87 0.89 -5.57 11.44
CA PHE A 87 -0.50 -5.29 11.07
C PHE A 87 -1.19 -6.56 10.63
N LYS A 88 -2.49 -6.69 10.94
CA LYS A 88 -3.27 -7.82 10.41
C LYS A 88 -3.37 -7.77 8.89
N ASN A 89 -3.53 -6.59 8.28
CA ASN A 89 -3.54 -6.47 6.83
C ASN A 89 -2.72 -5.26 6.43
N VAL A 90 -1.98 -5.38 5.32
CA VAL A 90 -1.27 -4.27 4.69
C VAL A 90 -1.86 -4.06 3.31
N ILE A 91 -2.30 -2.84 3.03
CA ILE A 91 -2.83 -2.44 1.72
C ILE A 91 -1.77 -1.57 1.04
N ILE A 92 -1.35 -1.95 -0.16
CA ILE A 92 -0.26 -1.33 -0.91
C ILE A 92 -0.79 -0.71 -2.20
N SER A 93 -0.68 0.61 -2.35
CA SER A 93 -0.85 1.26 -3.66
C SER A 93 0.34 0.95 -4.56
N LEU A 94 0.10 0.64 -5.84
CA LEU A 94 1.15 0.19 -6.77
C LEU A 94 2.05 1.30 -7.33
N ASP A 95 1.79 2.53 -6.92
CA ASP A 95 2.50 3.74 -7.28
C ASP A 95 2.91 4.54 -6.04
N LYS A 96 3.97 5.33 -6.20
CA LYS A 96 4.42 6.33 -5.24
C LYS A 96 4.25 7.70 -5.85
N ILE A 97 3.75 8.63 -5.05
CA ILE A 97 3.75 10.05 -5.40
C ILE A 97 5.06 10.67 -4.92
N HIS A 98 5.74 11.36 -5.84
CA HIS A 98 6.86 12.23 -5.53
C HIS A 98 6.42 13.68 -5.70
N ASN A 99 6.79 14.49 -4.72
CA ASN A 99 6.83 15.93 -4.86
C ASN A 99 8.29 16.27 -5.09
N ASP A 100 8.57 17.04 -6.14
CA ASP A 100 9.90 17.60 -6.33
C ASP A 100 10.19 18.58 -5.19
N GLU A 101 11.26 18.34 -4.42
CA GLU A 101 11.61 19.20 -3.27
C GLU A 101 12.01 20.62 -3.73
N GLU A 102 12.32 20.83 -5.01
CA GLU A 102 12.66 22.14 -5.58
C GLU A 102 11.48 22.88 -6.24
N ASP A 103 10.45 22.17 -6.72
CA ASP A 103 9.26 22.79 -7.32
C ASP A 103 8.00 21.96 -7.01
N ASP A 104 7.27 22.37 -5.98
CA ASP A 104 5.99 21.80 -5.51
C ASP A 104 4.91 21.69 -6.62
N ARG A 105 5.13 22.29 -7.80
CA ARG A 105 4.22 22.19 -8.96
C ARG A 105 4.38 20.90 -9.76
N TYR A 106 5.45 20.13 -9.57
CA TYR A 106 5.66 18.86 -10.29
C TYR A 106 5.42 17.66 -9.38
N ILE A 107 4.15 17.27 -9.30
CA ILE A 107 3.73 16.00 -8.70
C ILE A 107 3.80 14.93 -9.78
N TYR A 108 4.67 13.93 -9.61
CA TYR A 108 4.76 12.79 -10.52
C TYR A 108 4.66 11.46 -9.78
N ARG A 109 4.18 10.44 -10.49
CA ARG A 109 4.03 9.08 -9.98
C ARG A 109 5.14 8.18 -10.49
N THR A 110 5.78 7.44 -9.60
CA THR A 110 6.74 6.37 -9.91
C THR A 110 6.16 5.04 -9.47
N SER A 111 6.65 3.92 -10.01
CA SER A 111 6.24 2.62 -9.47
C SER A 111 7.00 2.31 -8.19
N LEU A 112 6.46 1.39 -7.39
CA LEU A 112 7.19 0.83 -6.27
C LEU A 112 8.46 0.10 -6.74
N THR A 113 9.46 0.02 -5.89
CA THR A 113 10.56 -0.94 -6.04
C THR A 113 10.21 -2.25 -5.33
N PHE A 114 10.95 -3.31 -5.62
CA PHE A 114 10.80 -4.58 -4.88
C PHE A 114 11.06 -4.43 -3.39
N ALA A 115 12.07 -3.65 -3.01
CA ALA A 115 12.37 -3.39 -1.60
C ALA A 115 11.21 -2.68 -0.90
N ASP A 116 10.49 -1.79 -1.59
CA ASP A 116 9.31 -1.15 -1.01
C ASP A 116 8.21 -2.16 -0.72
N ILE A 117 7.93 -3.05 -1.66
CA ILE A 117 6.94 -4.12 -1.45
C ILE A 117 7.37 -5.03 -0.33
N GLU A 118 8.62 -5.49 -0.31
CA GLU A 118 9.14 -6.37 0.75
C GLU A 118 9.01 -5.70 2.12
N ASN A 119 9.47 -4.45 2.25
CA ASN A 119 9.40 -3.70 3.50
C ASN A 119 7.95 -3.50 4.00
N MET A 120 7.01 -3.20 3.11
CA MET A 120 5.59 -3.05 3.47
C MET A 120 4.94 -4.41 3.78
N SER A 121 5.16 -5.42 2.92
CA SER A 121 4.59 -6.77 3.06
C SER A 121 5.07 -7.48 4.31
N GLY A 122 6.33 -7.26 4.73
CA GLY A 122 6.91 -7.84 5.94
C GLY A 122 6.27 -7.34 7.23
N ARG A 123 5.37 -6.34 7.15
CA ARG A 123 4.56 -5.87 8.28
C ARG A 123 3.21 -6.59 8.37
N ALA A 124 2.80 -7.36 7.36
CA ALA A 124 1.56 -8.12 7.41
C ALA A 124 1.73 -9.42 8.22
N GLY A 125 0.79 -9.67 9.13
CA GLY A 125 0.73 -10.87 9.95
C GLY A 125 1.17 -10.65 11.40
N ILE A 126 0.66 -11.53 12.27
CA ILE A 126 1.11 -11.66 13.64
C ILE A 126 2.16 -12.78 13.66
N LEU A 127 3.45 -12.45 13.77
CA LEU A 127 4.37 -13.39 14.39
C LEU A 127 4.08 -13.28 15.89
N ASN A 128 3.25 -14.20 16.42
CA ASN A 128 3.01 -14.35 17.84
C ASN A 128 4.32 -14.78 18.51
N ILE A 129 5.25 -13.85 18.72
CA ILE A 129 6.28 -14.00 19.73
C ILE A 129 5.60 -13.63 21.04
N GLY A 130 4.96 -14.62 21.66
CA GLY A 130 4.63 -14.55 23.08
C GLY A 130 5.91 -14.19 23.84
N LYS A 131 5.79 -13.36 24.88
CA LYS A 131 6.91 -12.86 25.70
C LYS A 131 7.64 -13.97 26.49
N ASP A 132 7.40 -15.23 26.16
CA ASP A 132 7.74 -16.39 26.95
C ASP A 132 8.00 -17.64 26.08
N GLY A 133 8.14 -17.48 24.75
CA GLY A 133 8.50 -18.59 23.86
C GLY A 133 7.46 -19.71 23.76
N SER A 134 6.27 -19.51 24.35
CA SER A 134 5.12 -20.39 24.25
C SER A 134 4.36 -20.06 22.96
N SER A 135 4.57 -20.89 21.94
CA SER A 135 3.78 -20.84 20.70
C SER A 135 2.31 -21.05 21.05
N ILE A 136 1.49 -20.00 20.96
CA ILE A 136 0.03 -20.17 21.06
C ILE A 136 -0.42 -20.95 19.82
N GLN A 137 -0.65 -22.25 20.01
CA GLN A 137 -1.25 -23.15 19.03
C GLN A 137 -2.78 -22.96 18.91
N ASN A 138 -3.26 -21.71 18.86
CA ASN A 138 -4.66 -21.43 18.56
C ASN A 138 -4.76 -20.63 17.26
N GLY A 139 -4.90 -21.37 16.15
CA GLY A 139 -5.53 -20.92 14.90
C GLY A 139 -5.03 -19.59 14.34
N GLN A 140 -3.93 -19.65 13.60
CA GLN A 140 -3.39 -18.64 12.68
C GLN A 140 -4.32 -17.45 12.38
N GLU A 141 -4.13 -16.30 13.03
CA GLU A 141 -4.59 -15.03 12.45
C GLU A 141 -3.67 -14.69 11.28
N PHE A 142 -4.01 -15.23 10.10
CA PHE A 142 -3.32 -14.95 8.85
C PHE A 142 -3.40 -13.46 8.53
N GLY A 143 -2.24 -12.84 8.24
CA GLY A 143 -2.20 -11.46 7.78
C GLY A 143 -2.14 -11.35 6.26
N ARG A 144 -2.93 -10.45 5.68
CA ARG A 144 -3.02 -10.29 4.22
C ARG A 144 -2.16 -9.13 3.72
N VAL A 145 -1.58 -9.31 2.55
CA VAL A 145 -1.06 -8.22 1.74
C VAL A 145 -1.99 -8.04 0.55
N ILE A 146 -2.53 -6.84 0.41
CA ILE A 146 -3.52 -6.50 -0.61
C ILE A 146 -2.93 -5.39 -1.47
N PHE A 147 -2.82 -5.63 -2.77
CA PHE A 147 -2.38 -4.61 -3.72
C PHE A 147 -3.60 -3.89 -4.32
N LEU A 148 -3.55 -2.56 -4.34
CA LEU A 148 -4.55 -1.73 -5.01
C LEU A 148 -4.11 -1.48 -6.45
N ALA A 149 -4.82 -2.09 -7.39
CA ALA A 149 -4.61 -1.87 -8.81
C ALA A 149 -5.60 -0.81 -9.33
N HIS A 150 -5.06 0.26 -9.91
CA HIS A 150 -5.84 1.38 -10.47
C HIS A 150 -6.36 1.09 -11.89
N SER A 151 -6.00 -0.05 -12.47
CA SER A 151 -6.52 -0.49 -13.77
C SER A 151 -6.40 -2.00 -13.95
N LEU A 152 -7.17 -2.54 -14.91
CA LEU A 152 -7.07 -3.94 -15.33
C LEU A 152 -5.67 -4.31 -15.82
N LEU A 153 -4.93 -3.35 -16.38
CA LEU A 153 -3.55 -3.56 -16.82
C LEU A 153 -2.65 -3.85 -15.61
N PHE A 154 -2.70 -3.00 -14.57
CA PHE A 154 -1.95 -3.21 -13.34
C PHE A 154 -2.36 -4.52 -12.66
N GLU A 155 -3.67 -4.78 -12.58
CA GLU A 155 -4.19 -6.03 -12.03
C GLU A 155 -3.56 -7.25 -12.74
N THR A 156 -3.62 -7.25 -14.07
CA THR A 156 -3.10 -8.35 -14.90
C THR A 156 -1.60 -8.48 -14.79
N ILE A 157 -0.86 -7.37 -14.86
CA ILE A 157 0.61 -7.35 -14.76
C ILE A 157 1.04 -7.98 -13.42
N TYR A 158 0.46 -7.54 -12.31
CA TYR A 158 0.87 -8.04 -11.00
C TYR A 158 0.42 -9.49 -10.78
N GLN A 159 -0.83 -9.81 -11.14
CA GLN A 159 -1.37 -11.16 -10.96
C GLN A 159 -0.60 -12.20 -11.79
N LYS A 160 -0.35 -11.91 -13.06
CA LYS A 160 0.20 -12.89 -14.01
C LYS A 160 1.72 -12.90 -14.09
N ILE A 161 2.37 -11.82 -13.68
CA ILE A 161 3.82 -11.67 -13.81
C ILE A 161 4.45 -11.66 -12.45
N TYR A 162 4.10 -10.69 -11.59
CA TYR A 162 4.75 -10.52 -10.30
C TYR A 162 4.51 -11.72 -9.36
N PHE A 163 3.26 -12.17 -9.18
CA PHE A 163 3.00 -13.33 -8.30
C PHE A 163 3.48 -14.65 -8.88
N ASN A 164 3.35 -14.85 -10.19
CA ASN A 164 3.90 -16.03 -10.85
C ASN A 164 5.43 -16.05 -10.77
N PHE A 165 6.08 -14.90 -10.89
CA PHE A 165 7.50 -14.74 -10.64
C PHE A 165 7.84 -15.11 -9.19
N SER A 166 7.15 -14.53 -8.21
CA SER A 166 7.41 -14.77 -6.79
C SER A 166 7.24 -16.24 -6.38
N LYS A 167 6.36 -17.00 -7.04
CA LYS A 167 6.11 -18.42 -6.74
C LYS A 167 7.08 -19.39 -7.40
N ASN A 168 7.83 -18.97 -8.42
CA ASN A 168 8.59 -19.89 -9.26
C ASN A 168 10.05 -20.03 -8.78
N ASN A 169 10.38 -21.17 -8.17
CA ASN A 169 11.66 -21.45 -7.53
C ASN A 169 12.78 -21.97 -8.46
N ASN A 170 12.62 -21.88 -9.79
CA ASN A 170 13.63 -22.38 -10.70
C ASN A 170 14.95 -21.60 -10.60
N HIS A 171 16.02 -22.27 -10.18
CA HIS A 171 17.34 -21.68 -9.88
C HIS A 171 17.94 -20.89 -11.05
N TYR A 172 17.76 -21.34 -12.29
CA TYR A 172 18.26 -20.63 -13.48
C TYR A 172 17.52 -19.31 -13.71
N HIS A 173 16.20 -19.32 -13.51
CA HIS A 173 15.38 -18.10 -13.60
C HIS A 173 15.74 -17.10 -12.50
N LYS A 174 16.05 -17.58 -11.29
CA LYS A 174 16.41 -16.70 -10.16
C LYS A 174 17.68 -15.89 -10.42
N THR A 175 18.71 -16.46 -11.06
CA THR A 175 19.97 -15.74 -11.35
C THR A 175 19.80 -14.63 -12.39
N VAL A 176 19.14 -14.93 -13.51
CA VAL A 176 18.88 -13.94 -14.57
C VAL A 176 18.00 -12.81 -14.03
N ILE A 177 16.99 -13.16 -13.23
CA ILE A 177 16.09 -12.18 -12.65
C ILE A 177 16.80 -11.34 -11.60
N ASN A 178 17.60 -11.92 -10.70
CA ASN A 178 18.40 -11.16 -9.74
C ASN A 178 19.36 -10.18 -10.43
N HIS A 179 19.89 -10.52 -11.60
CA HIS A 179 20.69 -9.59 -12.40
C HIS A 179 19.84 -8.42 -12.93
N LEU A 180 18.66 -8.71 -13.48
CA LEU A 180 17.72 -7.69 -13.96
C LEU A 180 17.23 -6.77 -12.84
N MET A 181 16.94 -7.32 -11.67
CA MET A 181 16.55 -6.60 -10.45
C MET A 181 17.59 -5.58 -9.98
N LYS A 182 18.87 -5.92 -10.11
CA LYS A 182 19.97 -5.00 -9.77
C LYS A 182 20.05 -3.82 -10.75
N LYS A 183 19.60 -4.04 -12.00
CA LYS A 183 19.67 -3.04 -13.07
C LYS A 183 18.42 -2.16 -13.13
N GLU A 184 17.25 -2.73 -12.89
CA GLU A 184 15.95 -2.06 -12.98
C GLU A 184 15.27 -2.08 -11.61
N LYS A 185 15.34 -0.94 -10.90
CA LYS A 185 14.75 -0.81 -9.56
C LYS A 185 13.25 -0.56 -9.62
N ASP A 186 12.77 0.07 -10.70
CA ASP A 186 11.36 0.35 -10.94
C ASP A 186 10.62 -0.96 -11.28
N LEU A 187 9.69 -1.37 -10.43
CA LEU A 187 9.01 -2.67 -10.54
C LEU A 187 8.18 -2.75 -11.82
N LEU A 188 7.44 -1.69 -12.17
CA LEU A 188 6.60 -1.72 -13.36
C LEU A 188 7.45 -1.89 -14.61
N THR A 189 8.55 -1.14 -14.73
CA THR A 189 9.50 -1.26 -15.84
C THR A 189 10.11 -2.66 -15.88
N PHE A 190 10.48 -3.21 -14.74
CA PHE A 190 10.96 -4.60 -14.65
C PHE A 190 9.92 -5.60 -15.15
N LEU A 191 8.67 -5.50 -14.68
CA LEU A 191 7.59 -6.44 -15.05
C LEU A 191 7.24 -6.33 -16.54
N LEU A 192 7.23 -5.12 -17.09
CA LEU A 192 7.04 -4.87 -18.53
C LEU A 192 8.19 -5.46 -19.36
N ARG A 193 9.45 -5.29 -18.93
CA ARG A 193 10.60 -5.93 -19.59
C ARG A 193 10.49 -7.45 -19.55
N LEU A 194 10.06 -8.01 -18.42
CA LEU A 194 9.86 -9.46 -18.28
C LEU A 194 8.75 -9.97 -19.21
N LEU A 195 7.65 -9.22 -19.34
CA LEU A 195 6.58 -9.46 -20.32
C LEU A 195 7.10 -9.50 -21.75
N VAL A 196 7.88 -8.48 -22.15
CA VAL A 196 8.41 -8.34 -23.51
C VAL A 196 9.45 -9.42 -23.82
N ASN A 197 10.31 -9.75 -22.84
CA ASN A 197 11.40 -10.72 -23.02
C ASN A 197 10.89 -12.17 -22.95
N ARG A 198 9.77 -12.47 -22.26
CA ARG A 198 9.10 -13.78 -22.30
C ARG A 198 8.22 -13.97 -23.54
N LYS A 199 8.78 -13.69 -24.73
CA LYS A 199 8.13 -13.83 -26.06
C LYS A 199 7.47 -15.20 -26.33
N TYR A 200 7.69 -16.21 -25.48
CA TYR A 200 7.21 -17.59 -25.66
C TYR A 200 6.05 -18.02 -24.72
N GLU A 201 5.69 -17.28 -23.67
CA GLU A 201 4.58 -17.66 -22.76
C GLU A 201 3.32 -16.80 -22.91
N TYR A 202 3.47 -15.54 -23.34
CA TYR A 202 2.34 -14.64 -23.60
C TYR A 202 2.34 -14.29 -25.09
N SER A 203 1.54 -15.01 -25.90
CA SER A 203 1.39 -14.74 -27.33
C SER A 203 1.09 -13.25 -27.54
N SER A 204 1.80 -12.59 -28.47
CA SER A 204 1.62 -11.16 -28.77
C SER A 204 0.15 -10.80 -29.07
N ASN A 205 -0.65 -11.79 -29.49
CA ASN A 205 -2.08 -11.65 -29.71
C ASN A 205 -2.88 -11.45 -28.41
N LYS A 206 -2.49 -12.08 -27.29
CA LYS A 206 -3.13 -11.87 -25.98
C LYS A 206 -2.84 -10.46 -25.46
N ILE A 207 -1.60 -9.99 -25.55
CA ILE A 207 -1.23 -8.63 -25.14
C ILE A 207 -1.98 -7.60 -26.01
N LYS A 208 -2.02 -7.80 -27.34
CA LYS A 208 -2.79 -6.94 -28.26
C LYS A 208 -4.29 -6.96 -27.98
N GLN A 209 -4.86 -8.11 -27.63
CA GLN A 209 -6.25 -8.24 -27.22
C GLN A 209 -6.52 -7.49 -25.92
N TYR A 210 -5.63 -7.60 -24.93
CA TYR A 210 -5.72 -6.85 -23.67
C TYR A 210 -5.65 -5.34 -23.90
N LEU A 211 -4.73 -4.86 -24.74
CA LEU A 211 -4.65 -3.45 -25.10
C LEU A 211 -5.91 -2.95 -25.85
N LYS A 212 -6.54 -3.82 -26.65
CA LYS A 212 -7.83 -3.55 -27.28
C LYS A 212 -8.98 -3.47 -26.27
N GLU A 213 -9.02 -4.33 -25.26
CA GLU A 213 -10.03 -4.29 -24.19
C GLU A 213 -9.90 -3.00 -23.37
N ILE A 214 -8.67 -2.58 -23.04
CA ILE A 214 -8.41 -1.32 -22.33
C ILE A 214 -8.86 -0.11 -23.16
N SER A 215 -8.55 -0.08 -24.46
CA SER A 215 -8.96 1.03 -25.35
C SER A 215 -10.46 1.06 -25.62
N ALA A 216 -11.13 -0.09 -25.72
CA ALA A 216 -12.59 -0.18 -25.83
C ALA A 216 -13.30 0.34 -24.57
N THR A 217 -12.73 0.11 -23.38
CA THR A 217 -13.28 0.60 -22.12
C THR A 217 -13.13 2.12 -21.99
N SER A 218 -12.03 2.70 -22.51
CA SER A 218 -11.83 4.16 -22.53
C SER A 218 -12.72 4.90 -23.54
N ALA A 219 -13.12 4.26 -24.64
CA ALA A 219 -13.95 4.88 -25.67
C ALA A 219 -15.43 5.05 -25.24
N GLY A 220 -15.91 4.23 -24.29
CA GLY A 220 -17.27 4.34 -23.74
C GLY A 220 -17.43 5.29 -22.55
N HIS A 221 -16.34 5.89 -22.04
CA HIS A 221 -16.31 6.62 -20.76
C HIS A 221 -16.20 8.15 -20.88
N GLN A 222 -16.15 8.70 -22.09
CA GLN A 222 -16.07 10.17 -22.27
C GLN A 222 -17.36 10.92 -21.88
N SER A 223 -18.46 10.23 -21.57
CA SER A 223 -19.75 10.85 -21.22
C SER A 223 -20.19 10.68 -19.76
N LYS A 224 -19.37 10.09 -18.88
CA LYS A 224 -19.80 9.75 -17.50
C LYS A 224 -18.70 9.93 -16.44
N LEU A 225 -17.95 11.02 -16.54
CA LEU A 225 -16.78 11.29 -15.69
C LEU A 225 -17.09 11.90 -14.30
N GLU A 226 -18.35 12.14 -13.94
CA GLU A 226 -18.66 12.90 -12.70
C GLU A 226 -19.34 12.14 -11.56
N GLU A 227 -19.81 10.89 -11.68
CA GLU A 227 -20.71 10.36 -10.62
C GLU A 227 -20.44 9.01 -9.96
N GLU A 228 -19.44 8.19 -10.30
CA GLU A 228 -19.24 6.91 -9.57
C GLU A 228 -17.79 6.63 -9.15
N ASN A 229 -17.53 6.92 -7.87
CA ASN A 229 -16.33 6.57 -7.11
C ASN A 229 -16.20 5.05 -6.88
N ASN A 230 -15.72 4.29 -7.87
CA ASN A 230 -15.17 2.95 -7.66
C ASN A 230 -14.22 2.53 -8.80
N PHE A 231 -12.96 2.99 -8.73
CA PHE A 231 -11.92 2.68 -9.73
C PHE A 231 -10.84 1.69 -9.26
N PHE A 232 -10.88 1.21 -8.02
CA PHE A 232 -9.82 0.34 -7.48
C PHE A 232 -10.22 -1.13 -7.54
N ARG A 233 -9.29 -1.97 -8.02
CA ARG A 233 -9.40 -3.42 -7.97
C ARG A 233 -8.45 -3.98 -6.91
N LEU A 234 -8.96 -4.92 -6.11
CA LEU A 234 -8.21 -5.53 -5.00
C LEU A 234 -7.54 -6.82 -5.47
N LEU A 235 -6.22 -6.87 -5.34
CA LEU A 235 -5.44 -8.09 -5.51
C LEU A 235 -4.99 -8.61 -4.15
N GLU A 236 -5.65 -9.64 -3.62
CA GLU A 236 -5.23 -10.31 -2.39
C GLU A 236 -4.11 -11.32 -2.68
N VAL A 237 -3.03 -11.23 -1.91
CA VAL A 237 -1.98 -12.25 -1.87
C VAL A 237 -1.99 -12.90 -0.51
N ARG A 238 -2.10 -14.23 -0.52
CA ARG A 238 -1.78 -15.05 0.65
C ARG A 238 -0.33 -15.49 0.52
N PHE A 239 0.50 -15.07 1.47
CA PHE A 239 1.88 -15.53 1.62
C PHE A 239 1.93 -16.82 2.43
#